data_AF-A0A953LG28-F1
#
_entry.id   AF-A0A953LG28-F1
#
_cell.length_a   1.000
_cell.length_b   1.000
_cell.length_c   1.000
_cell.angle_alpha   90.00
_cell.angle_beta   90.00
_cell.angle_gamma   90.00
#
_symmetry.space_group_name_H-M   'P 1'
#
loop_
_entity.id
_entity.type
_entity.pdbx_description
1 polymer ?
#
loop_
_entity_poly.entity_id
_entity_poly.type
_entity_poly.pdbx_seq_one_letter_code
_entity_poly.pdbx_strand_id
1 'polypeptide(L)'
;PASRAWMSKAKEEVKETAMNRIGKTGDEVAGKGTGNTELGKITGYKFKEDVDLDFRGTGKTYRDALNEAFIRTGVPRTEFTVTKWGRDANGKSFPVEWRAKNGAEVNIDIGHTKNGPDVPHIGYQTGGKRGGGGAIRGHILVDDVPVNR
;
A
#
# COMPACT_ATOMS: atom_id res chain seq x y z
N PRO A 1 -25.29 -43.47 21.43
CA PRO A 1 -24.67 -42.22 21.91
C PRO A 1 -23.13 -42.28 21.82
N ALA A 2 -22.59 -42.03 20.62
CA ALA A 2 -21.14 -41.95 20.38
C ALA A 2 -20.81 -41.26 19.03
N SER A 3 -21.60 -40.27 18.60
CA SER A 3 -21.36 -39.55 17.34
C SER A 3 -21.33 -38.03 17.46
N ARG A 4 -21.52 -37.46 18.66
CA ARG A 4 -21.49 -36.00 18.91
C ARG A 4 -20.26 -35.50 19.65
N ALA A 5 -19.34 -36.38 20.07
CA ALA A 5 -18.14 -35.98 20.81
C ALA A 5 -16.91 -35.75 19.91
N TRP A 6 -16.91 -36.21 18.65
CA TRP A 6 -15.73 -36.10 17.79
C TRP A 6 -15.66 -34.78 17.00
N MET A 7 -16.79 -34.08 16.82
CA MET A 7 -16.83 -32.81 16.06
C MET A 7 -16.52 -31.56 16.89
N SER A 8 -16.41 -31.66 18.21
CA SER A 8 -16.12 -30.49 19.06
C SER A 8 -14.62 -30.25 19.27
N LYS A 9 -13.77 -31.28 19.23
CA LYS A 9 -12.32 -31.12 19.44
C LYS A 9 -11.58 -30.55 18.23
N ALA A 10 -12.06 -30.86 17.02
CA ALA A 10 -11.47 -30.37 15.77
C ALA A 10 -11.70 -28.86 15.52
N LYS A 11 -12.70 -28.22 16.13
CA LYS A 11 -12.92 -26.78 15.98
C LYS A 11 -12.12 -25.92 16.98
N GLU A 12 -11.63 -26.54 18.05
CA GLU A 12 -10.80 -25.87 19.07
C GLU A 12 -9.30 -25.99 18.71
N GLU A 13 -8.83 -27.14 18.23
CA GLU A 13 -7.44 -27.32 17.75
C GLU A 13 -7.09 -26.47 16.51
N VAL A 14 -8.07 -26.14 15.66
CA VAL A 14 -7.85 -25.27 14.49
C VAL A 14 -7.72 -23.80 14.89
N LYS A 15 -8.27 -23.38 16.04
CA LYS A 15 -8.13 -22.00 16.53
C LYS A 15 -6.77 -21.75 17.19
N GLU A 16 -6.20 -22.76 17.84
CA GLU A 16 -4.90 -22.66 18.52
C GLU A 16 -3.70 -22.72 17.55
N THR A 17 -3.85 -23.43 16.42
CA THR A 17 -2.80 -23.53 15.39
C THR A 17 -2.58 -22.22 14.60
N ALA A 18 -3.54 -21.29 14.62
CA ALA A 18 -3.49 -20.05 13.84
C ALA A 18 -2.82 -18.86 14.55
N MET A 19 -2.54 -18.94 15.86
CA MET A 19 -2.04 -17.79 16.64
C MET A 19 -0.56 -17.86 17.06
N ASN A 20 0.21 -18.87 16.66
CA ASN A 20 1.62 -19.01 17.10
C ASN A 20 2.66 -19.19 15.99
N ARG A 21 2.44 -18.62 14.79
CA ARG A 21 3.52 -18.39 13.79
C ARG A 21 3.88 -16.91 13.71
N ILE A 22 4.25 -16.34 14.86
CA ILE A 22 5.08 -15.14 14.94
C ILE A 22 6.39 -15.63 15.56
N GLY A 23 7.43 -15.83 14.75
CA GLY A 23 8.70 -16.35 15.24
C GLY A 23 9.69 -16.80 14.16
N LYS A 24 10.23 -15.84 13.41
CA LYS A 24 11.68 -15.72 13.14
C LYS A 24 12.43 -16.90 12.50
N THR A 25 12.52 -16.88 11.16
CA THR A 25 13.61 -17.41 10.31
C THR A 25 13.33 -16.88 8.91
N GLY A 26 14.19 -16.19 8.17
CA GLY A 26 15.63 -16.08 8.15
C GLY A 26 15.99 -16.09 6.67
N ASP A 27 16.41 -14.96 6.11
CA ASP A 27 17.42 -14.84 5.06
C ASP A 27 17.55 -13.38 4.64
N GLU A 28 18.72 -12.82 4.98
CA GLU A 28 19.20 -11.57 4.43
C GLU A 28 19.45 -11.75 2.92
N VAL A 29 18.49 -11.34 2.10
CA VAL A 29 18.76 -11.08 0.69
C VAL A 29 19.21 -9.63 0.54
N ALA A 30 20.52 -9.45 0.59
CA ALA A 30 21.19 -8.21 0.20
C ALA A 30 20.84 -7.89 -1.28
N GLY A 31 20.11 -6.80 -1.49
CA GLY A 31 19.66 -6.36 -2.81
C GLY A 31 19.31 -4.88 -2.88
N LYS A 32 20.31 -4.02 -2.66
CA LYS A 32 20.44 -2.61 -3.07
C LYS A 32 19.16 -1.76 -3.27
N GLY A 33 18.90 -0.92 -2.27
CA GLY A 33 18.18 0.34 -2.41
C GLY A 33 18.52 1.27 -1.25
N THR A 34 19.60 2.05 -1.36
CA THR A 34 19.88 3.16 -0.42
C THR A 34 18.88 4.29 -0.71
N GLY A 35 17.64 4.11 -0.27
CA GLY A 35 16.57 5.11 -0.31
C GLY A 35 16.38 5.69 1.08
N ASN A 36 16.41 7.01 1.17
CA ASN A 36 16.31 7.84 2.38
C ASN A 36 15.31 7.26 3.42
N THR A 37 15.80 6.77 4.56
CA THR A 37 14.97 6.11 5.59
C THR A 37 14.08 7.10 6.34
N GLU A 38 14.48 8.37 6.35
CA GLU A 38 13.84 9.44 7.11
C GLU A 38 12.82 10.19 6.25
N LEU A 39 11.54 10.04 6.61
CA LEU A 39 10.41 10.67 5.91
C LEU A 39 10.43 12.20 6.10
N GLY A 40 10.20 12.93 5.02
CA GLY A 40 9.99 14.37 5.03
C GLY A 40 11.27 15.21 5.15
N LYS A 41 12.45 14.59 5.08
CA LYS A 41 13.73 15.30 5.14
C LYS A 41 13.90 16.30 3.99
N ILE A 42 13.40 15.98 2.80
CA ILE A 42 13.51 16.82 1.61
C ILE A 42 12.28 17.73 1.48
N THR A 43 11.09 17.18 1.69
CA THR A 43 9.83 17.88 1.39
C THR A 43 9.16 18.53 2.61
N GLY A 44 9.64 18.26 3.82
CA GLY A 44 8.96 18.62 5.06
C GLY A 44 7.68 17.84 5.32
N TYR A 45 7.45 16.74 4.58
CA TYR A 45 6.23 15.94 4.72
C TYR A 45 6.09 15.36 6.12
N LYS A 46 4.89 15.46 6.70
CA LYS A 46 4.54 14.88 7.99
C LYS A 46 3.60 13.70 7.77
N PHE A 47 3.94 12.57 8.36
CA PHE A 47 3.07 11.40 8.40
C PHE A 47 1.75 11.74 9.09
N LYS A 48 0.62 11.33 8.51
CA LYS A 48 -0.71 11.53 9.10
C LYS A 48 -1.26 10.17 9.53
N GLU A 49 -1.25 9.89 10.82
CA GLU A 49 -1.61 8.57 11.37
C GLU A 49 -3.03 8.11 11.00
N ASP A 50 -3.97 9.04 10.81
CA ASP A 50 -5.36 8.71 10.46
C ASP A 50 -5.55 8.23 9.02
N VAL A 51 -4.61 8.53 8.12
CA VAL A 51 -4.80 8.33 6.66
C VAL A 51 -3.61 7.69 5.96
N ASP A 52 -2.41 7.90 6.45
CA ASP A 52 -1.21 7.30 5.88
C ASP A 52 -0.97 5.92 6.50
N LEU A 53 -0.23 5.07 5.78
CA LEU A 53 0.27 3.79 6.29
C LEU A 53 1.76 3.69 6.02
N ASP A 54 2.45 2.93 6.86
CA ASP A 54 3.87 2.63 6.65
C ASP A 54 4.07 1.12 6.54
N PHE A 55 4.38 0.65 5.34
CA PHE A 55 4.65 -0.76 5.04
C PHE A 55 6.15 -1.05 4.96
N ARG A 56 7.01 -0.04 5.13
CA ARG A 56 8.46 -0.20 5.09
C ARG A 56 8.95 -1.20 6.15
N GLY A 57 9.85 -2.09 5.77
CA GLY A 57 10.42 -3.10 6.68
C GLY A 57 9.43 -4.17 7.17
N THR A 58 8.18 -4.19 6.67
CA THR A 58 7.18 -5.20 7.07
C THR A 58 7.19 -6.45 6.18
N GLY A 59 7.94 -6.42 5.07
CA GLY A 59 7.90 -7.43 4.01
C GLY A 59 6.73 -7.28 3.03
N LYS A 60 5.85 -6.29 3.23
CA LYS A 60 4.81 -5.93 2.26
C LYS A 60 5.41 -5.16 1.08
N THR A 61 4.91 -5.44 -0.11
CA THR A 61 5.42 -4.88 -1.37
C THR A 61 4.59 -3.68 -1.83
N TYR A 62 5.08 -2.96 -2.84
CA TYR A 62 4.30 -1.93 -3.53
C TYR A 62 2.96 -2.43 -4.09
N ARG A 63 2.83 -3.73 -4.40
CA ARG A 63 1.56 -4.32 -4.88
C ARG A 63 0.54 -4.46 -3.76
N ASP A 64 1.00 -4.80 -2.57
CA ASP A 64 0.15 -4.85 -1.37
C ASP A 64 -0.36 -3.44 -1.04
N ALA A 65 0.55 -2.46 -1.07
CA ALA A 65 0.20 -1.05 -0.92
C ALA A 65 -0.76 -0.57 -2.02
N LEU A 66 -0.55 -0.99 -3.27
CA LEU A 66 -1.44 -0.63 -4.38
C LEU A 66 -2.86 -1.17 -4.18
N ASN A 67 -2.99 -2.42 -3.74
CA ASN A 67 -4.29 -3.02 -3.45
C ASN A 67 -4.97 -2.33 -2.25
N GLU A 68 -4.23 -2.06 -1.17
CA GLU A 68 -4.72 -1.32 -0.01
C GLU A 68 -5.17 0.10 -0.39
N ALA A 69 -4.42 0.79 -1.24
CA ALA A 69 -4.80 2.11 -1.75
C ALA A 69 -6.15 2.09 -2.47
N PHE A 70 -6.39 1.10 -3.35
CA PHE A 70 -7.68 0.94 -4.01
C PHE A 70 -8.81 0.70 -2.99
N ILE A 71 -8.61 -0.16 -2.00
CA ILE A 71 -9.59 -0.43 -0.93
C ILE A 71 -9.93 0.87 -0.19
N ARG A 72 -8.92 1.66 0.18
CA ARG A 72 -9.08 2.92 0.92
C ARG A 72 -9.81 4.02 0.16
N THR A 73 -9.83 3.97 -1.17
CA THR A 73 -10.65 4.91 -1.94
C THR A 73 -12.15 4.69 -1.75
N GLY A 74 -12.57 3.49 -1.33
CA GLY A 74 -13.97 3.07 -1.26
C GLY A 74 -14.63 2.85 -2.63
N VAL A 75 -13.86 2.90 -3.71
CA VAL A 75 -14.34 2.75 -5.09
C VAL A 75 -13.88 1.40 -5.64
N PRO A 76 -14.77 0.60 -6.26
CA PRO A 76 -14.38 -0.64 -6.91
C PRO A 76 -13.28 -0.40 -7.96
N ARG A 77 -12.24 -1.23 -7.97
CA ARG A 77 -11.11 -1.10 -8.92
C ARG A 77 -11.56 -1.10 -10.39
N THR A 78 -12.67 -1.76 -10.70
CA THR A 78 -13.28 -1.79 -12.04
C THR A 78 -13.81 -0.45 -12.52
N GLU A 79 -14.01 0.52 -11.64
CA GLU A 79 -14.45 1.88 -11.99
C GLU A 79 -13.29 2.84 -12.29
N PHE A 80 -12.06 2.39 -12.07
CA PHE A 80 -10.87 3.17 -12.37
C PHE A 80 -10.40 2.94 -13.82
N THR A 81 -9.98 4.03 -14.45
CA THR A 81 -9.26 3.98 -15.72
C THR A 81 -7.81 4.36 -15.51
N VAL A 82 -6.91 3.74 -16.29
CA VAL A 82 -5.50 4.15 -16.31
C VAL A 82 -5.41 5.51 -16.99
N THR A 83 -4.82 6.49 -16.32
CA THR A 83 -4.63 7.85 -16.86
C THR A 83 -3.18 8.19 -17.15
N LYS A 84 -2.23 7.47 -16.54
CA LYS A 84 -0.79 7.60 -16.85
C LYS A 84 -0.09 6.27 -16.88
N TRP A 85 0.97 6.24 -17.69
CA TRP A 85 1.88 5.12 -17.85
C TRP A 85 3.31 5.59 -17.56
N GLY A 86 4.04 4.83 -16.74
CA GLY A 86 5.45 5.03 -16.44
C GLY A 86 6.28 3.89 -17.03
N ARG A 87 7.58 4.12 -17.24
CA ARG A 87 8.50 3.07 -17.68
C ARG A 87 9.35 2.59 -16.52
N ASP A 88 9.62 1.29 -16.48
CA ASP A 88 10.61 0.72 -15.56
C ASP A 88 12.05 0.97 -16.06
N ALA A 89 13.03 0.52 -15.29
CA ALA A 89 14.45 0.61 -15.64
C ALA A 89 14.82 -0.14 -16.95
N ASN A 90 14.00 -1.09 -17.40
CA ASN A 90 14.19 -1.84 -18.64
C ASN A 90 13.45 -1.19 -19.83
N GLY A 91 12.79 -0.03 -19.62
CA GLY A 91 12.03 0.69 -20.63
C GLY A 91 10.62 0.16 -20.90
N LYS A 92 10.15 -0.84 -20.12
CA LYS A 92 8.81 -1.43 -20.24
C LYS A 92 7.76 -0.54 -19.55
N SER A 93 6.64 -0.31 -20.24
CA SER A 93 5.56 0.53 -19.75
C SER A 93 4.61 -0.20 -18.80
N PHE A 94 4.26 0.46 -17.70
CA PHE A 94 3.29 0.01 -16.71
C PHE A 94 2.34 1.15 -16.31
N PRO A 95 1.10 0.84 -15.90
CA PRO A 95 0.19 1.84 -15.38
C PRO A 95 0.70 2.38 -14.03
N VAL A 96 0.64 3.70 -13.85
CA VAL A 96 1.17 4.41 -12.66
C VAL A 96 0.20 5.42 -12.06
N GLU A 97 -0.90 5.72 -12.76
CA GLU A 97 -1.98 6.54 -12.25
C GLU A 97 -3.32 5.98 -12.73
N TRP A 98 -4.26 5.90 -11.80
CA TRP A 98 -5.63 5.48 -12.03
C TRP A 98 -6.58 6.53 -11.48
N ARG A 99 -7.64 6.85 -12.23
CA ARG A 99 -8.70 7.77 -11.79
C ARG A 99 -10.08 7.18 -11.98
N ALA A 100 -10.97 7.43 -11.03
CA ALA A 100 -12.40 7.11 -11.15
C ALA A 100 -13.22 8.38 -11.46
N LYS A 101 -14.43 8.20 -11.99
CA LYS A 101 -15.32 9.32 -12.38
C LYS A 101 -15.70 10.24 -11.22
N ASN A 102 -15.73 9.72 -10.00
CA ASN A 102 -16.06 10.48 -8.79
C ASN A 102 -14.85 11.26 -8.21
N GLY A 103 -13.71 11.28 -8.89
CA GLY A 103 -12.50 12.00 -8.48
C GLY A 103 -11.57 11.20 -7.57
N ALA A 104 -11.86 9.93 -7.28
CA ALA A 104 -10.91 9.06 -6.61
C ALA A 104 -9.67 8.80 -7.48
N GLU A 105 -8.52 8.63 -6.85
CA GLU A 105 -7.23 8.49 -7.53
C GLU A 105 -6.34 7.50 -6.77
N VAL A 106 -5.57 6.71 -7.51
CA VAL A 106 -4.47 5.90 -6.98
C VAL A 106 -3.25 6.09 -7.88
N ASN A 107 -2.05 6.16 -7.32
CA ASN A 107 -0.82 6.40 -8.08
C ASN A 107 0.43 5.78 -7.42
N ILE A 108 1.50 5.65 -8.21
CA ILE A 108 2.80 5.11 -7.80
C ILE A 108 3.86 6.20 -7.94
N ASP A 109 4.60 6.47 -6.86
CA ASP A 109 5.60 7.52 -6.81
C ASP A 109 6.89 7.01 -6.12
N ILE A 110 8.06 7.29 -6.71
CA ILE A 110 9.38 6.96 -6.10
C ILE A 110 9.75 7.89 -4.94
N GLY A 111 8.92 8.90 -4.66
CA GLY A 111 9.21 10.01 -3.76
C GLY A 111 9.33 11.32 -4.53
N HIS A 112 8.97 12.41 -3.85
CA HIS A 112 8.95 13.74 -4.42
C HIS A 112 10.11 14.60 -3.92
N THR A 113 10.56 15.52 -4.76
CA THR A 113 11.49 16.60 -4.35
C THR A 113 10.74 17.83 -3.84
N LYS A 114 9.43 17.92 -4.09
CA LYS A 114 8.53 18.99 -3.67
C LYS A 114 7.15 18.41 -3.37
N ASN A 115 6.51 18.83 -2.28
CA ASN A 115 5.12 18.49 -1.90
C ASN A 115 4.80 16.97 -1.86
N GLY A 116 4.59 16.42 -0.66
CA GLY A 116 4.25 14.99 -0.46
C GLY A 116 5.44 14.17 0.03
N PRO A 117 5.28 12.85 0.22
CA PRO A 117 6.36 12.01 0.71
C PRO A 117 7.58 12.04 -0.22
N ASP A 118 8.76 12.12 0.36
CA ASP A 118 10.07 12.10 -0.32
C ASP A 118 10.67 10.69 -0.40
N VAL A 119 9.90 9.68 -0.01
CA VAL A 119 10.22 8.26 -0.06
C VAL A 119 9.29 7.53 -1.04
N PRO A 120 9.64 6.32 -1.50
CA PRO A 120 8.75 5.50 -2.33
C PRO A 120 7.39 5.28 -1.65
N HIS A 121 6.31 5.49 -2.40
CA HIS A 121 4.96 5.37 -1.85
C HIS A 121 3.90 5.12 -2.91
N ILE A 122 2.75 4.64 -2.45
CA ILE A 122 1.49 4.62 -3.20
C ILE A 122 0.59 5.73 -2.65
N GLY A 123 0.19 6.67 -3.49
CA GLY A 123 -0.78 7.69 -3.12
C GLY A 123 -2.21 7.24 -3.40
N TYR A 124 -3.15 7.67 -2.55
CA TYR A 124 -4.58 7.48 -2.79
C TYR A 124 -5.39 8.72 -2.41
N GLN A 125 -6.55 8.86 -3.07
CA GLN A 125 -7.55 9.87 -2.76
C GLN A 125 -8.96 9.26 -2.85
N THR A 126 -9.82 9.54 -1.88
CA THR A 126 -11.25 9.20 -1.96
C THR A 126 -11.97 10.09 -2.97
N GLY A 127 -13.13 9.64 -3.45
CA GLY A 127 -14.01 10.48 -4.27
C GLY A 127 -14.53 11.70 -3.49
N GLY A 128 -14.87 12.78 -4.22
CA GLY A 128 -15.41 14.00 -3.62
C GLY A 128 -14.74 15.30 -4.11
N LYS A 129 -15.34 16.45 -3.79
CA LYS A 129 -14.85 17.76 -4.21
C LYS A 129 -13.74 18.26 -3.28
N ARG A 130 -12.60 18.64 -3.87
CA ARG A 130 -11.48 19.27 -3.15
C ARG A 130 -11.91 20.63 -2.59
N GLY A 131 -11.61 20.91 -1.32
CA GLY A 131 -11.95 22.16 -0.63
C GLY A 131 -13.31 22.20 0.07
N GLY A 132 -14.21 21.25 -0.20
CA GLY A 132 -15.50 21.11 0.49
C GLY A 132 -15.50 20.07 1.62
N GLY A 133 -14.33 19.56 2.01
CA GLY A 133 -14.16 18.58 3.08
C GLY A 133 -14.45 17.11 2.73
N GLY A 134 -14.78 16.79 1.47
CA GLY A 134 -15.21 15.43 1.09
C GLY A 134 -14.10 14.46 0.66
N ALA A 135 -12.99 14.97 0.10
CA ALA A 135 -11.91 14.10 -0.40
C ALA A 135 -10.77 13.98 0.63
N ILE A 136 -10.48 12.75 1.05
CA ILE A 136 -9.37 12.40 1.92
C ILE A 136 -8.21 11.93 1.05
N ARG A 137 -6.98 12.37 1.38
CA ARG A 137 -5.75 11.95 0.70
C ARG A 137 -4.81 11.29 1.70
N GLY A 138 -4.34 10.10 1.37
CA GLY A 138 -3.35 9.36 2.14
C GLY A 138 -2.22 8.83 1.26
N HIS A 139 -1.15 8.38 1.90
CA HIS A 139 -0.02 7.73 1.26
C HIS A 139 0.36 6.47 2.04
N ILE A 140 0.71 5.42 1.30
CA ILE A 140 1.20 4.16 1.86
C ILE A 140 2.68 4.09 1.51
N LEU A 141 3.54 4.29 2.50
CA LEU A 141 5.00 4.27 2.34
C LEU A 141 5.49 2.84 2.15
N VAL A 142 6.42 2.65 1.22
CA VAL A 142 6.99 1.33 0.89
C VAL A 142 8.50 1.44 0.73
N ASP A 143 9.19 0.31 0.80
CA ASP A 143 10.66 0.28 0.70
C ASP A 143 11.12 0.68 -0.72
N ASP A 144 10.39 0.24 -1.74
CA ASP A 144 10.67 0.55 -3.14
C ASP A 144 9.40 0.56 -4.02
N VAL A 145 9.54 1.16 -5.20
CA VAL A 145 8.59 1.02 -6.31
C VAL A 145 9.38 0.87 -7.61
N PRO A 146 8.96 0.00 -8.54
CA PRO A 146 9.72 -0.25 -9.78
C PRO A 146 9.48 0.80 -10.88
N VAL A 147 8.49 1.68 -10.69
CA VAL A 147 8.01 2.64 -11.68
C VAL A 147 7.55 3.93 -11.00
N ASN A 148 7.58 5.04 -11.74
CA ASN A 148 7.16 6.37 -11.27
C ASN A 148 6.12 6.99 -12.22
N ARG A 149 5.23 7.85 -11.69
CA ARG A 149 4.27 8.63 -12.47
C ARG A 149 4.83 9.92 -13.10
#